data_AF-A0A6B3CH60-F1
#
_entry.id   AF-A0A6B3CH60-F1
#
_cell.length_a   1.000
_cell.length_b   1.000
_cell.length_c   1.000
_cell.angle_alpha   90.00
_cell.angle_beta   90.00
_cell.angle_gamma   90.00
#
_symmetry.space_group_name_H-M   'P 1'
#
loop_
_entity.id
_entity.type
_entity.pdbx_description
1 polymer ?
#
loop_
_entity_poly.entity_id
_entity_poly.type
_entity_poly.pdbx_seq_one_letter_code
_entity_poly.pdbx_strand_id
1 'polypeptide(L)'
;ASAGLIKPLEPDAKGRRWEKSRDMMMHALRHLYASMMINGGVDVYTLADRLGHADPAFTLRKYVHRVVGAGSKVRIAVRSAYTGAA
;
A
#
# COMPACT_ATOMS: atom_id res chain seq x y z
N ALA A 1 4.01 13.23 -22.72
CA ALA A 1 4.02 13.57 -21.29
C ALA A 1 3.23 14.86 -21.10
N SER A 2 1.92 14.83 -21.35
CA SER A 2 1.08 16.04 -21.53
C SER A 2 0.06 16.27 -20.42
N ALA A 3 0.13 15.51 -19.32
CA ALA A 3 -0.83 15.67 -18.21
C ALA A 3 -0.45 16.79 -17.22
N GLY A 4 0.72 17.45 -17.34
CA GLY A 4 1.09 18.60 -16.49
C GLY A 4 1.27 18.33 -14.99
N LEU A 5 1.15 17.08 -14.54
CA LEU A 5 1.15 16.71 -13.11
C LEU A 5 2.56 16.57 -12.50
N ILE A 6 3.61 16.43 -13.32
CA ILE A 6 4.97 16.24 -12.86
C ILE A 6 5.82 17.41 -13.35
N LYS A 7 6.54 18.06 -12.42
CA LYS A 7 7.50 19.12 -12.74
C LYS A 7 8.67 18.52 -13.54
N PRO A 8 9.19 19.21 -14.57
CA PRO A 8 10.34 18.73 -15.35
C PRO A 8 11.60 18.56 -14.52
N LEU A 9 12.48 17.66 -14.96
CA LEU A 9 13.76 17.42 -14.29
C LEU A 9 14.73 18.55 -14.58
N GLU A 10 15.19 19.22 -13.51
CA GLU A 10 16.30 20.16 -13.59
C GLU A 10 17.62 19.43 -13.32
N PRO A 11 18.47 19.23 -14.36
CA PRO A 11 19.61 18.32 -14.31
C PRO A 11 20.80 18.84 -13.49
N ASP A 12 20.77 20.08 -13.03
CA ASP A 12 21.87 20.80 -12.38
C ASP A 12 21.51 21.38 -10.99
N ALA A 13 20.23 21.43 -10.61
CA ALA A 13 19.77 21.98 -9.33
C ALA A 13 20.21 21.15 -8.10
N LYS A 14 20.69 21.76 -7.01
CA LYS A 14 21.01 21.03 -5.75
C LYS A 14 19.73 20.78 -4.93
N GLY A 15 19.26 19.52 -4.84
CA GLY A 15 18.05 19.13 -4.09
C GLY A 15 17.30 17.95 -4.73
N ARG A 16 16.10 17.58 -4.22
CA ARG A 16 15.26 16.51 -4.81
C ARG A 16 14.79 16.91 -6.22
N ARG A 17 15.50 16.42 -7.25
CA ARG A 17 15.29 16.68 -8.69
C ARG A 17 14.17 15.78 -9.23
N TRP A 18 13.17 16.33 -9.93
CA TRP A 18 12.03 15.54 -10.44
C TRP A 18 12.09 15.32 -11.95
N GLU A 19 12.48 14.13 -12.42
CA GLU A 19 11.71 13.32 -13.38
C GLU A 19 12.41 11.96 -13.55
N LYS A 20 11.89 10.97 -12.85
CA LYS A 20 11.76 9.58 -13.30
C LYS A 20 10.63 9.00 -12.48
N SER A 21 9.47 8.75 -13.11
CA SER A 21 8.48 7.73 -12.75
C SER A 21 7.26 7.77 -13.68
N ARG A 22 7.43 7.38 -14.94
CA ARG A 22 6.32 6.65 -15.61
C ARG A 22 6.28 5.21 -15.11
N ASP A 23 7.47 4.63 -14.92
CA ASP A 23 7.61 3.25 -14.43
C ASP A 23 7.32 3.08 -12.93
N MET A 24 7.64 4.06 -12.05
CA MET A 24 7.24 3.94 -10.62
C MET A 24 5.89 4.56 -10.27
N MET A 25 5.25 5.34 -11.15
CA MET A 25 3.89 5.83 -10.87
C MET A 25 2.88 4.67 -10.86
N MET A 26 3.04 3.72 -11.80
CA MET A 26 2.28 2.46 -11.76
C MET A 26 2.60 1.63 -10.52
N HIS A 27 3.86 1.65 -10.04
CA HIS A 27 4.24 0.98 -8.81
C HIS A 27 3.56 1.61 -7.58
N ALA A 28 3.42 2.94 -7.52
CA ALA A 28 2.72 3.64 -6.44
C ALA A 28 1.23 3.25 -6.38
N LEU A 29 0.57 3.07 -7.52
CA LEU A 29 -0.81 2.56 -7.57
C LEU A 29 -0.90 1.12 -7.03
N ARG A 30 0.08 0.27 -7.34
CA ARG A 30 0.17 -1.08 -6.77
C ARG A 30 0.37 -1.04 -5.25
N HIS A 31 1.15 -0.09 -4.73
CA HIS A 31 1.29 0.16 -3.29
C HIS A 31 -0.01 0.61 -2.63
N LEU A 32 -0.72 1.54 -3.26
CA LEU A 32 -2.02 2.01 -2.79
C LEU A 32 -3.05 0.88 -2.77
N TYR A 33 -3.14 0.11 -3.86
CA TYR A 33 -4.03 -1.04 -3.96
C TYR A 33 -3.77 -2.07 -2.85
N ALA A 34 -2.52 -2.48 -2.67
CA ALA A 34 -2.15 -3.42 -1.62
C ALA A 34 -2.49 -2.88 -0.21
N SER A 35 -2.21 -1.60 0.04
CA SER A 35 -2.52 -0.93 1.31
C SER A 35 -4.02 -0.88 1.59
N MET A 36 -4.85 -0.59 0.58
CA MET A 36 -6.31 -0.57 0.70
C MET A 36 -6.86 -1.96 1.03
N MET A 37 -6.38 -2.99 0.35
CA MET A 37 -6.81 -4.37 0.58
C MET A 37 -6.46 -4.85 1.99
N ILE A 38 -5.22 -4.62 2.45
CA ILE A 38 -4.79 -4.95 3.83
C ILE A 38 -5.64 -4.18 4.85
N ASN A 39 -5.88 -2.88 4.62
CA ASN A 39 -6.68 -2.07 5.54
C ASN A 39 -8.15 -2.51 5.60
N GLY A 40 -8.67 -3.07 4.51
CA GLY A 40 -9.99 -3.69 4.42
C GLY A 40 -10.09 -5.08 5.07
N GLY A 41 -8.99 -5.62 5.59
CA GLY A 41 -8.96 -6.92 6.26
C GLY A 41 -8.79 -8.11 5.30
N VAL A 42 -8.33 -7.88 4.08
CA VAL A 42 -8.01 -8.96 3.13
C VAL A 42 -6.77 -9.70 3.61
N ASP A 43 -6.85 -11.03 3.57
CA ASP A 43 -5.74 -11.91 3.92
C ASP A 43 -4.52 -11.73 2.98
N VAL A 44 -3.32 -11.87 3.55
CA VAL A 44 -2.05 -11.61 2.85
C VAL A 44 -1.78 -12.63 1.76
N TYR A 45 -2.20 -13.90 1.90
CA TYR A 45 -2.06 -14.89 0.83
C TYR A 45 -2.97 -14.54 -0.35
N THR A 46 -4.21 -14.19 -0.07
CA THR A 46 -5.17 -13.76 -1.10
C THR A 46 -4.64 -12.55 -1.87
N LEU A 47 -4.07 -11.56 -1.16
CA LEU A 47 -3.47 -10.40 -1.79
C LEU A 47 -2.21 -10.75 -2.59
N ALA A 48 -1.36 -11.65 -2.07
CA ALA A 48 -0.15 -12.08 -2.76
C ALA A 48 -0.48 -12.77 -4.09
N ASP A 49 -1.47 -13.67 -4.10
CA ASP A 49 -1.95 -14.35 -5.30
C ASP A 49 -2.51 -13.36 -6.34
N ARG A 50 -3.35 -12.41 -5.89
CA ARG A 50 -3.91 -11.35 -6.74
C ARG A 50 -2.84 -10.46 -7.39
N LEU A 51 -1.73 -10.28 -6.69
CA LEU A 51 -0.57 -9.53 -7.15
C LEU A 51 0.38 -10.41 -8.00
N GLY A 52 0.25 -11.73 -7.98
CA GLY A 52 1.15 -12.65 -8.67
C GLY A 52 2.50 -12.79 -7.97
N HIS A 53 2.54 -12.69 -6.64
CA HIS A 53 3.73 -12.96 -5.85
C HIS A 53 3.80 -14.44 -5.48
N ALA A 54 4.91 -15.10 -5.83
CA ALA A 54 5.17 -16.48 -5.44
C ALA A 54 5.42 -16.64 -3.92
N ASP A 55 5.96 -15.59 -3.28
CA ASP A 55 6.20 -15.53 -1.83
C ASP A 55 5.28 -14.49 -1.18
N PRO A 56 4.29 -14.90 -0.36
CA PRO A 56 3.45 -13.97 0.41
C PRO A 56 4.23 -13.08 1.38
N ALA A 57 5.39 -13.54 1.88
CA ALA A 57 6.23 -12.73 2.74
C ALA A 57 6.85 -11.55 1.97
N PHE A 58 7.04 -11.68 0.64
CA PHE A 58 7.42 -10.55 -0.21
C PHE A 58 6.36 -9.45 -0.18
N THR A 59 5.07 -9.82 -0.27
CA THR A 59 3.95 -8.86 -0.15
C THR A 59 4.01 -8.12 1.19
N LEU A 60 4.22 -8.85 2.28
CA LEU A 60 4.24 -8.27 3.61
C LEU A 60 5.40 -7.27 3.79
N ARG A 61 6.60 -7.64 3.34
CA ARG A 61 7.79 -6.78 3.44
C ARG A 61 7.67 -5.50 2.61
N LYS A 62 6.99 -5.56 1.46
CA LYS A 62 6.89 -4.44 0.51
C LYS A 62 5.73 -3.49 0.79
N TYR A 63 4.60 -3.99 1.29
CA TYR A 63 3.32 -3.26 1.27
C TYR A 63 2.73 -2.98 2.65
N VAL A 64 3.36 -3.43 3.74
CA VAL A 64 2.88 -3.13 5.09
C VAL A 64 3.40 -1.77 5.56
N HIS A 65 2.48 -0.82 5.68
CA HIS A 65 2.69 0.44 6.38
C HIS A 65 1.82 0.49 7.63
N ARG A 66 2.24 1.25 8.66
CA ARG A 66 1.41 1.45 9.85
C ARG A 66 0.10 2.13 9.47
N VAL A 67 -1.01 1.41 9.61
CA VAL A 67 -2.36 1.96 9.48
C VAL A 67 -2.68 2.76 10.73
N VAL A 68 -2.94 4.06 10.58
CA VAL A 68 -3.42 4.92 11.68
C VAL A 68 -4.74 4.35 12.20
N GLY A 69 -4.85 4.16 13.52
CA GLY A 69 -6.05 3.61 14.16
C GLY A 69 -6.14 2.07 14.21
N ALA A 70 -5.11 1.34 13.78
CA ALA A 70 -5.09 -0.13 13.84
C ALA A 70 -5.36 -0.70 15.24
N GLY A 71 -4.90 -0.01 16.31
CA GLY A 71 -5.14 -0.45 17.68
C GLY A 71 -6.64 -0.50 18.07
N SER A 72 -7.46 0.41 17.52
CA SER A 72 -8.91 0.38 17.75
C SER A 72 -9.57 -0.79 17.02
N LYS A 73 -9.08 -1.13 15.81
CA LYS A 73 -9.56 -2.30 15.06
C LYS A 73 -9.30 -3.61 15.80
N VAL A 74 -8.12 -3.75 16.43
CA VAL A 74 -7.80 -4.92 17.26
C VAL A 74 -8.79 -5.06 18.41
N ARG A 75 -9.06 -3.97 19.15
CA ARG A 75 -10.03 -4.01 20.27
C ARG A 75 -11.43 -4.37 19.80
N ILE A 76 -11.90 -3.82 18.68
CA ILE A 76 -13.22 -4.13 18.12
C ILE A 76 -13.30 -5.59 17.68
N ALA A 77 -12.28 -6.10 16.98
CA ALA A 77 -12.25 -7.48 16.51
C ALA A 77 -12.25 -8.48 17.67
N VAL A 78 -11.41 -8.27 18.68
CA VAL A 78 -11.39 -9.10 19.90
C VAL A 78 -12.73 -9.03 20.62
N ARG A 79 -13.27 -7.82 20.85
CA ARG A 79 -14.57 -7.67 21.50
C ARG A 79 -15.66 -8.43 20.73
N SER A 80 -15.76 -8.24 19.42
CA SER A 80 -16.75 -8.92 18.58
C SER A 80 -16.66 -10.44 18.65
N ALA A 81 -15.45 -11.00 18.74
CA ALA A 81 -15.25 -12.45 18.84
C ALA A 81 -15.74 -13.03 20.18
N TYR A 82 -15.66 -12.25 21.26
CA TYR A 82 -16.01 -12.71 22.61
C TYR A 82 -17.40 -12.24 23.10
N THR A 83 -18.00 -11.21 22.49
CA THR A 83 -19.33 -10.72 22.90
C THR A 83 -20.48 -11.36 22.14
N GLY A 84 -20.20 -12.17 21.11
CA GLY A 84 -21.22 -12.77 20.25
C GLY A 84 -21.98 -11.73 19.43
N ALA A 85 -22.38 -12.10 18.22
CA ALA A 85 -23.48 -11.40 17.57
C ALA A 85 -24.72 -11.64 18.45
N ALA A 86 -25.19 -10.59 19.12
CA ALA A 86 -26.57 -10.51 19.59
C ALA A 86 -27.47 -10.14 18.41
#